data_AF-U7QD24-F1
#
_entry.id   AF-U7QD24-F1
#
_cell.length_a   1.000
_cell.length_b   1.000
_cell.length_c   1.000
_cell.angle_alpha   90.00
_cell.angle_beta   90.00
_cell.angle_gamma   90.00
#
_symmetry.space_group_name_H-M   'P 1'
#
loop_
_entity.id
_entity.type
_entity.pdbx_description
1 polymer ?
#
loop_
_entity_poly.entity_id
_entity_poly.type
_entity_poly.pdbx_seq_one_letter_code
_entity_poly.pdbx_strand_id
1 'polypeptide(L)'
;MTKVKTFFTLFSLSILLTFALSGLHIHPLNAATAFPSWLIAQEQPTANKTFEEIVQNSQKQEGLFTLYHNQEAGKVYLELTPEQFQKNYLCFISLESGIGEAGIVRGKHLNDFLFQWRLQNKKVQLVVPNINFRTQPNDPQSRSISRSVSDSVLYSLPILSTHPERQTILIDLSRVITSDRDLSNLGNYFSRFLGSNYSIDAETSYIYQVQTFPLNVEIESVFGFSQNSGSRGRNLSSLPDSRAFNLNVRYSLIEVPSENSYHPRLADERVGYFTSTYKDISNSTGRSPFVRYINRWNLEKKDPNASLSPPVKPIVFWIENSVPLEYREAIKEGILMWNKAFEKAGFQDAVQVQQMPDDATWDPADVRYNTIRWSTSFQPLFNGYGPSHVNPLTGQILDADIVIESNQFLSCMRELVFWLKIINKIIINKMASLK
;
A
#
# COMPACT_ATOMS: atom_id res chain seq x y z
N MET A 1 -30.41 53.72 23.23
CA MET A 1 -29.43 52.94 22.43
C MET A 1 -27.99 52.95 22.98
N THR A 2 -27.64 53.81 23.94
CA THR A 2 -26.27 53.89 24.51
C THR A 2 -25.99 52.82 25.57
N LYS A 3 -26.96 52.47 26.44
CA LYS A 3 -26.73 51.47 27.52
C LYS A 3 -26.57 50.01 27.05
N VAL A 4 -27.16 49.63 25.91
CA VAL A 4 -27.06 48.26 25.37
C VAL A 4 -25.69 48.01 24.70
N LYS A 5 -25.11 49.03 24.06
CA LYS A 5 -23.75 48.93 23.51
C LYS A 5 -22.71 48.79 24.62
N THR A 6 -22.87 49.50 25.74
CA THR A 6 -21.98 49.39 26.91
C THR A 6 -22.10 48.01 27.59
N PHE A 7 -23.30 47.43 27.66
CA PHE A 7 -23.49 46.08 28.19
C PHE A 7 -22.82 45.01 27.32
N PHE A 8 -22.94 45.12 25.99
CA PHE A 8 -22.25 44.20 25.06
C PHE A 8 -20.72 44.36 25.05
N THR A 9 -20.19 45.57 25.25
CA THR A 9 -18.74 45.79 25.37
C THR A 9 -18.18 45.26 26.70
N LEU A 10 -18.92 45.40 27.80
CA LEU A 10 -18.52 44.85 29.09
C LEU A 10 -18.66 43.32 29.16
N PHE A 11 -19.68 42.75 28.51
CA PHE A 11 -19.88 41.30 28.42
C PHE A 11 -18.82 40.62 27.51
N SER A 12 -18.38 41.30 26.45
CA SER A 12 -17.27 40.81 25.62
C SER A 12 -15.91 40.94 26.30
N LEU A 13 -15.69 41.97 27.13
CA LEU A 13 -14.46 42.05 27.94
C LEU A 13 -14.39 41.00 29.06
N SER A 14 -15.51 40.57 29.67
CA SER A 14 -15.47 39.54 30.72
C SER A 14 -15.21 38.12 30.18
N ILE A 15 -15.63 37.85 28.93
CA ILE A 15 -15.30 36.60 28.22
C ILE A 15 -13.81 36.59 27.82
N LEU A 16 -13.23 37.73 27.45
CA LEU A 16 -11.79 37.83 27.15
C LEU A 16 -10.90 37.68 28.39
N LEU A 17 -11.36 38.10 29.58
CA LEU A 17 -10.58 37.99 30.82
C LEU A 17 -10.65 36.60 31.47
N THR A 18 -11.66 35.80 31.16
CA THR A 18 -11.78 34.41 31.65
C THR A 18 -10.99 33.39 30.82
N PHE A 19 -10.59 33.73 29.60
CA PHE A 19 -9.64 32.92 28.80
C PHE A 19 -8.17 33.20 29.10
N ALA A 20 -7.86 34.22 29.91
CA ALA A 20 -6.48 34.60 30.24
C ALA A 20 -5.88 33.84 31.44
N LEU A 21 -6.63 32.92 32.07
CA LEU A 21 -6.20 32.22 33.30
C LEU A 21 -6.32 30.69 33.27
N SER A 22 -6.69 30.06 32.15
CA SER A 22 -6.45 28.63 31.96
C SER A 22 -5.06 28.44 31.36
N GLY A 23 -4.12 28.05 32.21
CA GLY A 23 -2.75 27.71 31.81
C GLY A 23 -2.77 26.78 30.59
N LEU A 24 -2.17 27.25 29.50
CA LEU A 24 -1.78 26.42 28.37
C LEU A 24 -0.77 25.39 28.88
N HIS A 25 -1.25 24.21 29.24
CA HIS A 25 -0.41 23.03 29.21
C HIS A 25 -0.10 22.74 27.74
N ILE A 26 1.03 23.29 27.30
CA ILE A 26 1.70 22.88 26.07
C ILE A 26 2.16 21.44 26.32
N HIS A 27 1.40 20.48 25.79
CA HIS A 27 1.94 19.13 25.62
C HIS A 27 2.95 19.20 24.47
N PRO A 28 4.22 18.84 24.68
CA PRO A 28 5.15 18.68 23.58
C PRO A 28 4.65 17.55 22.68
N LEU A 29 4.42 17.88 21.41
CA LEU A 29 4.35 16.88 20.34
C LEU A 29 5.76 16.31 20.16
N ASN A 30 5.87 14.99 20.24
CA ASN A 30 7.06 14.17 20.00
C ASN A 30 8.20 14.26 21.02
N ALA A 31 7.93 13.82 22.25
CA ALA A 31 8.91 13.03 22.99
C ALA A 31 8.50 11.56 22.81
N ALA A 32 9.45 10.67 22.47
CA ALA A 32 9.23 9.22 22.56
C ALA A 32 8.83 8.92 24.02
N THR A 33 7.53 8.73 24.25
CA THR A 33 7.04 8.43 25.59
C THR A 33 7.27 6.97 25.83
N ALA A 34 8.22 6.64 26.71
CA ALA A 34 8.31 5.33 27.32
C ALA A 34 6.90 4.85 27.72
N PHE A 35 6.64 3.55 27.64
CA PHE A 35 5.30 3.05 27.97
C PHE A 35 4.89 3.48 29.37
N PRO A 36 3.58 3.73 29.60
CA PRO A 36 3.10 4.07 30.93
C PRO A 36 3.57 3.04 31.96
N SER A 37 3.96 3.49 33.14
CA SER A 37 4.46 2.60 34.21
C SER A 37 3.50 1.48 34.57
N TRP A 38 2.18 1.67 34.41
CA TRP A 38 1.19 0.61 34.62
C TRP A 38 1.30 -0.55 33.62
N LEU A 39 1.85 -0.31 32.42
CA LEU A 39 2.07 -1.31 31.40
C LEU A 39 3.36 -2.10 31.63
N ILE A 40 4.35 -1.46 32.25
CA ILE A 40 5.67 -2.04 32.57
C ILE A 40 5.64 -2.77 33.93
N ALA A 41 4.91 -2.23 34.92
CA ALA A 41 4.75 -2.82 36.25
C ALA A 41 3.82 -4.04 36.27
N GLN A 42 3.21 -4.38 35.13
CA GLN A 42 2.41 -5.58 34.97
C GLN A 42 3.19 -6.58 34.10
N GLU A 43 3.98 -7.45 34.73
CA GLU A 43 3.84 -8.88 34.42
C GLU A 43 2.41 -9.25 34.79
N GLN A 44 1.44 -8.89 33.96
CA GLN A 44 0.11 -9.47 34.04
C GLN A 44 -0.10 -10.23 32.75
N PRO A 45 0.17 -11.55 32.79
CA PRO A 45 -0.13 -12.43 31.70
C PRO A 45 -1.63 -12.30 31.43
N THR A 46 -2.02 -11.86 30.23
CA THR A 46 -3.41 -12.08 29.81
C THR A 46 -3.65 -13.57 29.51
N ALA A 47 -2.56 -14.36 29.44
CA ALA A 47 -2.51 -15.81 29.56
C ALA A 47 -1.19 -16.15 30.25
N ASN A 48 -1.18 -16.99 31.30
CA ASN A 48 -0.06 -17.36 32.21
C ASN A 48 1.33 -17.72 31.58
N LYS A 49 1.85 -16.98 30.61
CA LYS A 49 3.07 -17.22 29.86
C LYS A 49 3.88 -15.94 29.74
N THR A 50 5.18 -16.07 29.92
CA THR A 50 6.19 -15.03 29.72
C THR A 50 6.37 -14.68 28.24
N PHE A 51 7.07 -13.59 27.94
CA PHE A 51 7.39 -13.20 26.56
C PHE A 51 8.13 -14.34 25.85
N GLU A 52 9.15 -14.90 26.51
CA GLU A 52 10.04 -15.94 26.00
C GLU A 52 9.28 -17.24 25.73
N GLU A 53 8.36 -17.64 26.62
CA GLU A 53 7.52 -18.82 26.43
C GLU A 53 6.56 -18.69 25.24
N ILE A 54 6.10 -17.48 24.91
CA ILE A 54 5.24 -17.25 23.74
C ILE A 54 6.04 -17.41 22.45
N VAL A 55 7.30 -16.95 22.43
CA VAL A 55 8.11 -16.93 21.19
C VAL A 55 9.10 -18.10 21.05
N GLN A 56 9.20 -19.00 22.04
CA GLN A 56 10.24 -20.03 22.16
C GLN A 56 10.52 -20.86 20.88
N ASN A 57 9.48 -21.16 20.09
CA ASN A 57 9.60 -21.94 18.84
C ASN A 57 9.43 -21.09 17.57
N SER A 58 9.74 -19.80 17.67
CA SER A 58 9.57 -18.85 16.57
C SER A 58 10.93 -18.46 16.00
N GLN A 59 11.02 -18.34 14.69
CA GLN A 59 12.12 -17.68 14.04
C GLN A 59 12.00 -16.17 14.27
N LYS A 60 12.98 -15.58 14.97
CA LYS A 60 13.08 -14.13 15.15
C LYS A 60 13.61 -13.49 13.86
N GLN A 61 12.95 -12.44 13.39
CA GLN A 61 13.31 -11.66 12.21
C GLN A 61 13.26 -10.17 12.55
N GLU A 62 14.39 -9.48 12.39
CA GLU A 62 14.53 -8.05 12.71
C GLU A 62 14.46 -7.18 11.45
N GLY A 63 13.97 -5.96 11.57
CA GLY A 63 13.76 -5.02 10.46
C GLY A 63 12.94 -3.82 10.90
N LEU A 64 12.11 -3.28 10.02
CA LEU A 64 11.14 -2.21 10.34
C LEU A 64 10.30 -2.55 11.57
N PHE A 65 9.88 -3.81 11.66
CA PHE A 65 9.30 -4.41 12.84
C PHE A 65 10.04 -5.69 13.19
N THR A 66 10.14 -6.01 14.49
CA THR A 66 10.64 -7.31 14.93
C THR A 66 9.49 -8.31 14.92
N LEU A 67 9.64 -9.38 14.15
CA LEU A 67 8.66 -10.44 14.01
C LEU A 67 9.20 -11.77 14.55
N TYR A 68 8.30 -12.58 15.08
CA TYR A 68 8.56 -13.93 15.54
C TYR A 68 7.62 -14.87 14.80
N HIS A 69 8.14 -15.64 13.84
CA HIS A 69 7.36 -16.55 13.02
C HIS A 69 7.47 -17.99 13.53
N ASN A 70 6.38 -18.49 14.13
CA ASN A 70 6.22 -19.88 14.50
C ASN A 70 5.45 -20.61 13.39
N GLN A 71 6.20 -21.27 12.49
CA GLN A 71 5.63 -21.99 11.35
C GLN A 71 4.76 -23.18 11.78
N GLU A 72 5.16 -23.91 12.84
CA GLU A 72 4.42 -25.08 13.33
C GLU A 72 3.04 -24.69 13.89
N ALA A 73 2.97 -23.58 14.62
CA ALA A 73 1.71 -23.06 15.15
C ALA A 73 0.92 -22.20 14.14
N GLY A 74 1.50 -21.88 12.97
CA GLY A 74 0.92 -20.93 12.02
C GLY A 74 0.76 -19.52 12.60
N LYS A 75 1.69 -19.10 13.46
CA LYS A 75 1.61 -17.83 14.20
C LYS A 75 2.74 -16.89 13.85
N VAL A 76 2.40 -15.61 13.71
CA VAL A 76 3.36 -14.51 13.61
C VAL A 76 3.07 -13.53 14.72
N TYR A 77 4.04 -13.33 15.60
CA TYR A 77 3.97 -12.32 16.64
C TYR A 77 4.75 -11.08 16.21
N LEU A 78 4.20 -9.92 16.56
CA LEU A 78 4.80 -8.63 16.30
C LEU A 78 5.21 -8.00 17.62
N GLU A 79 6.48 -7.63 17.72
CA GLU A 79 7.01 -6.86 18.82
C GLU A 79 7.07 -5.37 18.46
N LEU A 80 6.47 -4.54 19.31
CA LEU A 80 6.38 -3.10 19.14
C LEU A 80 7.15 -2.36 20.24
N THR A 81 8.02 -1.45 19.79
CA THR A 81 8.74 -0.47 20.61
C THR A 81 7.86 0.76 20.88
N PRO A 82 8.12 1.54 21.95
CA PRO A 82 7.39 2.78 22.23
C PRO A 82 7.37 3.76 21.05
N GLU A 83 8.48 3.89 20.33
CA GLU A 83 8.67 4.82 19.21
C GLU A 83 7.82 4.46 17.98
N GLN A 84 7.36 3.22 17.89
CA GLN A 84 6.54 2.75 16.78
C GLN A 84 5.06 3.10 16.95
N PHE A 85 4.62 3.52 18.14
CA PHE A 85 3.23 3.93 18.38
C PHE A 85 2.96 5.34 17.88
N GLN A 86 1.74 5.57 17.36
CA GLN A 86 1.27 6.84 16.77
C GLN A 86 2.11 7.34 15.57
N LYS A 87 3.08 6.55 15.12
CA LYS A 87 3.83 6.77 13.90
C LYS A 87 3.05 6.25 12.69
N ASN A 88 3.14 7.00 11.59
CA ASN A 88 2.50 6.63 10.32
C ASN A 88 3.35 5.60 9.57
N TYR A 89 2.68 4.55 9.11
CA TYR A 89 3.21 3.53 8.19
C TYR A 89 2.25 3.40 7.00
N LEU A 90 2.72 2.82 5.89
CA LEU A 90 1.85 2.48 4.76
C LEU A 90 1.71 0.96 4.67
N CYS A 91 0.54 0.52 4.26
CA CYS A 91 0.24 -0.87 3.94
C CYS A 91 -0.21 -0.91 2.48
N PHE A 92 0.46 -1.73 1.68
CA PHE A 92 0.05 -2.06 0.33
C PHE A 92 -0.34 -3.53 0.28
N ILE A 93 -1.44 -3.82 -0.41
CA ILE A 93 -1.99 -5.17 -0.50
C ILE A 93 -2.19 -5.53 -1.97
N SER A 94 -1.62 -6.67 -2.39
CA SER A 94 -1.70 -7.18 -3.75
C SER A 94 -2.01 -8.69 -3.78
N LEU A 95 -2.49 -9.17 -4.92
CA LEU A 95 -2.61 -10.60 -5.21
C LEU A 95 -1.33 -11.16 -5.81
N GLU A 96 -0.79 -12.20 -5.19
CA GLU A 96 0.35 -12.98 -5.70
C GLU A 96 -0.06 -14.25 -6.44
N SER A 97 -1.33 -14.60 -6.39
CA SER A 97 -1.93 -15.61 -7.27
C SER A 97 -3.33 -15.19 -7.69
N GLY A 98 -3.89 -15.89 -8.66
CA GLY A 98 -5.22 -15.62 -9.18
C GLY A 98 -5.88 -16.87 -9.71
N ILE A 99 -7.17 -16.78 -10.02
CA ILE A 99 -7.92 -17.88 -10.63
C ILE A 99 -7.96 -17.77 -12.16
N GLY A 100 -7.38 -16.72 -12.75
CA GLY A 100 -7.35 -16.53 -14.21
C GLY A 100 -8.69 -16.10 -14.83
N GLU A 101 -9.67 -15.72 -14.00
CA GLU A 101 -10.99 -15.25 -14.42
C GLU A 101 -11.49 -14.12 -13.48
N ALA A 102 -12.55 -13.39 -13.87
CA ALA A 102 -13.24 -12.38 -13.06
C ALA A 102 -12.35 -11.24 -12.56
N GLY A 103 -11.24 -10.98 -13.27
CA GLY A 103 -10.25 -9.97 -12.89
C GLY A 103 -9.50 -10.30 -11.60
N ILE A 104 -9.49 -11.57 -11.18
CA ILE A 104 -8.73 -12.10 -10.04
C ILE A 104 -7.46 -12.73 -10.62
N VAL A 105 -6.43 -11.90 -10.72
CA VAL A 105 -5.18 -12.21 -11.42
C VAL A 105 -4.00 -11.80 -10.55
N ARG A 106 -2.85 -12.43 -10.79
CA ARG A 106 -1.60 -12.08 -10.13
C ARG A 106 -1.17 -10.65 -10.47
N GLY A 107 -0.59 -9.94 -9.50
CA GLY A 107 -0.22 -8.54 -9.59
C GLY A 107 -1.37 -7.55 -9.48
N LYS A 108 -2.58 -8.02 -9.18
CA LYS A 108 -3.70 -7.13 -8.92
C LYS A 108 -3.50 -6.39 -7.60
N HIS A 109 -3.47 -5.07 -7.66
CA HIS A 109 -3.60 -4.21 -6.50
C HIS A 109 -5.00 -4.35 -5.85
N LEU A 110 -5.04 -4.59 -4.54
CA LEU A 110 -6.27 -4.75 -3.76
C LEU A 110 -6.61 -3.52 -2.93
N ASN A 111 -5.63 -3.01 -2.17
CA ASN A 111 -5.86 -1.93 -1.23
C ASN A 111 -4.54 -1.23 -0.85
N ASP A 112 -4.61 0.06 -0.54
CA ASP A 112 -3.54 0.85 0.05
C ASP A 112 -4.07 1.81 1.12
N PHE A 113 -3.36 1.90 2.24
CA PHE A 113 -3.72 2.87 3.27
C PHE A 113 -2.56 3.19 4.19
N LEU A 114 -2.63 4.39 4.75
CA LEU A 114 -1.81 4.77 5.89
C LEU A 114 -2.39 4.13 7.16
N PHE A 115 -1.54 3.63 8.06
CA PHE A 115 -1.97 3.11 9.36
C PHE A 115 -1.04 3.54 10.49
N GLN A 116 -1.53 3.37 11.71
CA GLN A 116 -0.79 3.59 12.96
C GLN A 116 -1.10 2.47 13.94
N TRP A 117 -0.09 2.09 14.73
CA TRP A 117 -0.30 1.35 15.97
C TRP A 117 -0.66 2.32 17.08
N ARG A 118 -1.78 2.11 17.77
CA ARG A 118 -2.19 2.94 18.92
C ARG A 118 -2.41 2.08 20.16
N LEU A 119 -1.84 2.49 21.29
CA LEU A 119 -2.09 1.87 22.57
C LEU A 119 -3.29 2.57 23.21
N GLN A 120 -4.44 1.90 23.24
CA GLN A 120 -5.69 2.46 23.77
C GLN A 120 -6.45 1.39 24.54
N ASN A 121 -6.96 1.74 25.73
CA ASN A 121 -7.76 0.85 26.57
C ASN A 121 -7.09 -0.52 26.83
N LYS A 122 -5.79 -0.50 27.12
CA LYS A 122 -4.94 -1.69 27.33
C LYS A 122 -4.89 -2.67 26.16
N LYS A 123 -5.13 -2.18 24.94
CA LYS A 123 -5.05 -2.95 23.70
C LYS A 123 -4.21 -2.19 22.68
N VAL A 124 -3.61 -2.94 21.77
CA VAL A 124 -2.96 -2.37 20.58
C VAL A 124 -3.98 -2.33 19.46
N GLN A 125 -4.21 -1.16 18.90
CA GLN A 125 -5.13 -0.95 17.79
C GLN A 125 -4.36 -0.73 16.50
N LEU A 126 -4.83 -1.34 15.41
CA LEU A 126 -4.46 -0.96 14.05
C LEU A 126 -5.47 0.08 13.57
N VAL A 127 -5.01 1.31 13.38
CA VAL A 127 -5.87 2.46 13.08
C VAL A 127 -5.47 3.08 11.76
N VAL A 128 -6.44 3.30 10.87
CA VAL A 128 -6.28 4.08 9.64
C VAL A 128 -6.71 5.52 9.94
N PRO A 129 -5.77 6.48 10.04
CA PRO A 129 -6.10 7.85 10.30
C PRO A 129 -6.82 8.50 9.12
N ASN A 130 -7.74 9.40 9.41
CA ASN A 130 -8.47 10.13 8.39
C ASN A 130 -7.59 11.23 7.80
N ILE A 131 -7.02 10.97 6.62
CA ILE A 131 -6.18 11.92 5.89
C ILE A 131 -6.93 12.69 4.79
N ASN A 132 -8.26 12.50 4.70
CA ASN A 132 -9.10 13.11 3.66
C ASN A 132 -9.44 14.56 3.95
N PHE A 133 -9.38 14.99 5.22
CA PHE A 133 -9.62 16.35 5.65
C PHE A 133 -8.37 16.87 6.34
N ARG A 134 -7.84 18.00 5.88
CA ARG A 134 -6.64 18.61 6.46
C ARG A 134 -6.81 20.11 6.57
N THR A 135 -5.90 20.73 7.28
CA THR A 135 -5.79 22.18 7.44
C THR A 135 -4.32 22.57 7.52
N GLN A 136 -4.03 23.88 7.52
CA GLN A 136 -2.68 24.39 7.67
C GLN A 136 -2.09 24.02 9.04
N PRO A 137 -0.75 23.87 9.13
CA PRO A 137 -0.08 23.71 10.42
C PRO A 137 -0.50 24.79 11.42
N ASN A 138 -0.77 24.40 12.66
CA ASN A 138 -1.21 25.27 13.76
C ASN A 138 -2.59 25.93 13.59
N ASP A 139 -3.37 25.60 12.57
CA ASP A 139 -4.75 26.09 12.45
C ASP A 139 -5.63 25.51 13.59
N PRO A 140 -6.36 26.35 14.35
CA PRO A 140 -7.36 25.92 15.33
C PRO A 140 -8.36 24.87 14.81
N GLN A 141 -8.70 24.91 13.53
CA GLN A 141 -9.62 23.98 12.89
C GLN A 141 -9.13 22.53 12.92
N SER A 142 -7.82 22.29 13.12
CA SER A 142 -7.28 20.94 13.33
C SER A 142 -7.98 20.20 14.48
N ARG A 143 -8.33 20.92 15.56
CA ARG A 143 -9.12 20.39 16.68
C ARG A 143 -10.57 20.08 16.29
N SER A 144 -11.11 20.82 15.33
CA SER A 144 -12.44 20.53 14.79
C SER A 144 -12.39 19.26 13.96
N ILE A 145 -11.41 19.13 13.05
CA ILE A 145 -11.22 17.91 12.24
C ILE A 145 -11.13 16.69 13.16
N SER A 146 -10.24 16.74 14.16
CA SER A 146 -10.04 15.61 15.08
C SER A 146 -11.27 15.22 15.91
N ARG A 147 -12.30 16.09 15.97
CA ARG A 147 -13.58 15.84 16.67
C ARG A 147 -14.74 15.54 15.72
N SER A 148 -14.64 15.99 14.46
CA SER A 148 -15.71 15.91 13.48
C SER A 148 -15.56 14.75 12.51
N VAL A 149 -14.33 14.26 12.28
CA VAL A 149 -14.07 13.09 11.44
C VAL A 149 -13.34 12.03 12.24
N SER A 150 -13.86 10.80 12.19
CA SER A 150 -13.28 9.67 12.90
C SER A 150 -12.16 9.05 12.08
N ASP A 151 -11.13 8.60 12.79
CA ASP A 151 -10.22 7.56 12.29
C ASP A 151 -10.93 6.21 12.30
N SER A 152 -10.44 5.28 11.49
CA SER A 152 -11.00 3.92 11.39
C SER A 152 -10.16 2.94 12.20
N VAL A 153 -10.71 2.38 13.28
CA VAL A 153 -10.07 1.29 14.03
C VAL A 153 -10.42 -0.04 13.36
N LEU A 154 -9.48 -0.62 12.63
CA LEU A 154 -9.70 -1.87 11.89
C LEU A 154 -9.58 -3.10 12.81
N TYR A 155 -8.61 -3.07 13.73
CA TYR A 155 -8.33 -4.13 14.68
C TYR A 155 -8.05 -3.59 16.08
N SER A 156 -8.43 -4.35 17.11
CA SER A 156 -8.08 -4.10 18.51
C SER A 156 -7.60 -5.39 19.16
N LEU A 157 -6.29 -5.51 19.31
CA LEU A 157 -5.56 -6.71 19.66
C LEU A 157 -5.21 -6.72 21.15
N PRO A 158 -5.36 -7.86 21.85
CA PRO A 158 -4.87 -8.00 23.20
C PRO A 158 -3.34 -7.93 23.21
N ILE A 159 -2.78 -7.35 24.28
CA ILE A 159 -1.35 -7.44 24.58
C ILE A 159 -1.11 -8.82 25.16
N LEU A 160 -0.25 -9.60 24.50
CA LEU A 160 0.09 -10.95 24.95
C LEU A 160 1.08 -10.92 26.10
N SER A 161 2.10 -10.06 25.99
CA SER A 161 3.14 -9.87 26.99
C SER A 161 3.84 -8.53 26.78
N THR A 162 4.49 -8.03 27.82
CA THR A 162 5.40 -6.88 27.80
C THR A 162 6.78 -7.37 28.21
N HIS A 163 7.82 -7.06 27.44
CA HIS A 163 9.18 -7.44 27.81
C HIS A 163 9.71 -6.51 28.91
N PRO A 164 10.19 -7.04 30.06
CA PRO A 164 10.53 -6.22 31.23
C PRO A 164 11.71 -5.27 30.99
N GLU A 165 12.77 -5.75 30.33
CA GLU A 165 13.98 -4.95 30.10
C GLU A 165 13.88 -4.03 28.87
N ARG A 166 13.48 -4.60 27.72
CA ARG A 166 13.33 -3.88 26.46
C ARG A 166 12.14 -2.93 26.44
N GLN A 167 11.18 -3.09 27.37
CA GLN A 167 9.96 -2.31 27.44
C GLN A 167 9.21 -2.30 26.10
N THR A 168 9.03 -3.49 25.52
CA THR A 168 8.33 -3.69 24.24
C THR A 168 7.05 -4.50 24.44
N ILE A 169 6.09 -4.34 23.54
CA ILE A 169 4.78 -5.01 23.58
C ILE A 169 4.75 -6.12 22.52
N LEU A 170 4.29 -7.32 22.91
CA LEU A 170 4.06 -8.42 22.00
C LEU A 170 2.56 -8.58 21.67
N ILE A 171 2.24 -8.68 20.38
CA ILE A 171 0.88 -8.97 19.89
C ILE A 171 0.87 -10.10 18.87
N ASP A 172 -0.28 -10.76 18.70
CA ASP A 172 -0.50 -11.77 17.65
C ASP A 172 -0.90 -11.08 16.34
N LEU A 173 0.06 -10.94 15.41
CA LEU A 173 -0.17 -10.30 14.10
C LEU A 173 -0.99 -11.21 13.18
N SER A 174 -0.97 -12.54 13.35
CA SER A 174 -1.77 -13.47 12.53
C SER A 174 -3.27 -13.12 12.55
N ARG A 175 -3.75 -12.54 13.65
CA ARG A 175 -5.14 -12.04 13.80
C ARG A 175 -5.50 -10.88 12.88
N VAL A 176 -4.53 -10.33 12.15
CA VAL A 176 -4.74 -9.22 11.19
C VAL A 176 -4.59 -9.72 9.77
N ILE A 177 -3.52 -10.48 9.49
CA ILE A 177 -3.09 -10.87 8.13
C ILE A 177 -3.75 -12.15 7.60
N THR A 178 -4.41 -12.93 8.46
CA THR A 178 -5.17 -14.13 8.08
C THR A 178 -6.55 -14.17 8.74
N SER A 179 -7.08 -13.02 9.17
CA SER A 179 -8.39 -12.94 9.81
C SER A 179 -9.53 -12.89 8.78
N ASP A 180 -10.67 -13.44 9.21
CA ASP A 180 -12.00 -13.29 8.60
C ASP A 180 -12.49 -11.84 8.47
N ARG A 181 -11.91 -10.89 9.22
CA ARG A 181 -12.17 -9.45 9.06
C ARG A 181 -11.55 -8.88 7.78
N ASP A 182 -10.72 -9.68 7.09
CA ASP A 182 -10.29 -9.47 5.71
C ASP A 182 -9.74 -8.06 5.46
N LEU A 183 -8.54 -7.79 5.98
CA LEU A 183 -7.86 -6.51 5.75
C LEU A 183 -7.66 -6.22 4.25
N SER A 184 -7.53 -7.27 3.43
CA SER A 184 -7.41 -7.20 1.98
C SER A 184 -8.71 -6.83 1.24
N ASN A 185 -9.85 -6.86 1.92
CA ASN A 185 -11.18 -6.57 1.37
C ASN A 185 -11.60 -7.51 0.22
N LEU A 186 -11.04 -8.71 0.16
CA LEU A 186 -11.34 -9.75 -0.84
C LEU A 186 -12.79 -10.23 -0.80
N GLY A 187 -13.39 -10.40 0.39
CA GLY A 187 -14.77 -10.83 0.56
C GLY A 187 -15.76 -9.86 -0.11
N ASN A 188 -15.57 -8.56 0.07
CA ASN A 188 -16.38 -7.54 -0.62
C ASN A 188 -16.10 -7.51 -2.13
N TYR A 189 -14.83 -7.63 -2.52
CA TYR A 189 -14.46 -7.73 -3.93
C TYR A 189 -15.16 -8.93 -4.60
N PHE A 190 -15.13 -10.12 -4.00
CA PHE A 190 -15.80 -11.30 -4.54
C PHE A 190 -17.31 -11.21 -4.51
N SER A 191 -17.91 -10.65 -3.45
CA SER A 191 -19.35 -10.41 -3.44
C SER A 191 -19.80 -9.59 -4.66
N ARG A 192 -18.96 -8.67 -5.15
CA ARG A 192 -19.24 -7.88 -6.36
C ARG A 192 -18.97 -8.65 -7.66
N PHE A 193 -17.84 -9.35 -7.77
CA PHE A 193 -17.39 -9.93 -9.04
C PHE A 193 -17.76 -11.39 -9.23
N LEU A 194 -17.86 -12.18 -8.16
CA LEU A 194 -18.24 -13.59 -8.13
C LEU A 194 -19.65 -13.84 -7.56
N GLY A 195 -20.28 -12.79 -7.02
CA GLY A 195 -21.49 -12.90 -6.19
C GLY A 195 -21.14 -13.35 -4.76
N SER A 196 -22.11 -13.36 -3.86
CA SER A 196 -21.93 -13.86 -2.48
C SER A 196 -21.86 -15.40 -2.41
N ASN A 197 -21.19 -16.02 -3.38
CA ASN A 197 -21.09 -17.47 -3.55
C ASN A 197 -19.94 -18.08 -2.76
N TYR A 198 -18.97 -17.28 -2.32
CA TYR A 198 -17.77 -17.74 -1.62
C TYR A 198 -17.58 -16.96 -0.32
N SER A 199 -16.93 -17.59 0.65
CA SER A 199 -16.42 -16.96 1.87
C SER A 199 -15.00 -17.43 2.15
N ILE A 200 -14.27 -16.64 2.94
CA ILE A 200 -12.95 -17.04 3.45
C ILE A 200 -13.14 -18.25 4.36
N ASP A 201 -12.38 -19.29 4.08
CA ASP A 201 -12.29 -20.49 4.89
C ASP A 201 -11.02 -20.42 5.74
N ALA A 202 -11.21 -20.26 7.05
CA ALA A 202 -10.11 -20.13 8.01
C ALA A 202 -9.30 -21.43 8.16
N GLU A 203 -9.87 -22.61 7.87
CA GLU A 203 -9.17 -23.89 8.00
C GLU A 203 -8.13 -24.09 6.89
N THR A 204 -8.39 -23.51 5.72
CA THR A 204 -7.51 -23.57 4.55
C THR A 204 -6.68 -22.28 4.35
N SER A 205 -6.85 -21.30 5.25
CA SER A 205 -6.08 -20.06 5.25
C SER A 205 -4.89 -20.13 6.21
N TYR A 206 -3.72 -19.68 5.76
CA TYR A 206 -2.48 -19.73 6.56
C TYR A 206 -1.46 -18.68 6.12
N ILE A 207 -0.47 -18.43 6.96
CA ILE A 207 0.66 -17.54 6.62
C ILE A 207 1.69 -18.39 5.89
N TYR A 208 2.04 -17.99 4.67
CA TYR A 208 3.01 -18.71 3.85
C TYR A 208 4.44 -18.23 4.14
N GLN A 209 4.66 -16.92 4.09
CA GLN A 209 6.01 -16.36 4.21
C GLN A 209 6.00 -15.02 4.94
N VAL A 210 7.10 -14.76 5.66
CA VAL A 210 7.38 -13.50 6.33
C VAL A 210 8.83 -13.11 6.04
N GLN A 211 9.03 -11.87 5.61
CA GLN A 211 10.34 -11.30 5.36
C GLN A 211 10.41 -9.90 5.97
N THR A 212 11.50 -9.60 6.64
CA THR A 212 11.73 -8.29 7.27
C THR A 212 12.98 -7.65 6.67
N PHE A 213 12.89 -6.35 6.43
CA PHE A 213 13.97 -5.51 5.93
C PHE A 213 14.01 -4.22 6.76
N PRO A 214 15.08 -3.41 6.67
CA PRO A 214 15.20 -2.20 7.49
C PRO A 214 14.02 -1.22 7.37
N LEU A 215 13.42 -1.09 6.19
CA LEU A 215 12.38 -0.09 5.91
C LEU A 215 11.02 -0.69 5.50
N ASN A 216 10.93 -2.02 5.39
CA ASN A 216 9.69 -2.70 5.05
C ASN A 216 9.60 -4.11 5.64
N VAL A 217 8.37 -4.61 5.71
CA VAL A 217 8.02 -5.99 6.04
C VAL A 217 7.12 -6.51 4.94
N GLU A 218 7.44 -7.68 4.41
CA GLU A 218 6.66 -8.39 3.41
C GLU A 218 6.06 -9.64 4.05
N ILE A 219 4.73 -9.78 4.00
CA ILE A 219 4.04 -10.96 4.51
C ILE A 219 3.13 -11.50 3.43
N GLU A 220 3.23 -12.79 3.15
CA GLU A 220 2.35 -13.48 2.23
C GLU A 220 1.44 -14.44 3.00
N SER A 221 0.14 -14.23 2.86
CA SER A 221 -0.90 -15.11 3.39
C SER A 221 -1.58 -15.84 2.25
N VAL A 222 -1.86 -17.12 2.45
CA VAL A 222 -2.77 -17.88 1.60
C VAL A 222 -4.15 -17.80 2.23
N PHE A 223 -5.11 -17.27 1.48
CA PHE A 223 -6.53 -17.28 1.83
C PHE A 223 -7.23 -18.39 1.06
N GLY A 224 -7.78 -19.36 1.80
CA GLY A 224 -8.67 -20.35 1.24
C GLY A 224 -10.08 -19.80 1.12
N PHE A 225 -10.77 -20.17 0.04
CA PHE A 225 -12.15 -19.82 -0.22
C PHE A 225 -12.97 -21.07 -0.45
N SER A 226 -14.14 -21.12 0.16
CA SER A 226 -15.11 -22.20 -0.03
C SER A 226 -16.46 -21.65 -0.46
N GLN A 227 -17.19 -22.43 -1.25
CA GLN A 227 -18.52 -22.05 -1.69
C GLN A 227 -19.52 -22.06 -0.52
N ASN A 228 -20.28 -20.98 -0.38
CA ASN A 228 -21.29 -20.84 0.66
C ASN A 228 -22.40 -21.88 0.49
N SER A 229 -22.85 -22.46 1.61
CA SER A 229 -23.96 -23.41 1.62
C SER A 229 -25.24 -22.79 1.03
N GLY A 230 -25.91 -23.50 0.12
CA GLY A 230 -27.13 -23.02 -0.53
C GLY A 230 -26.91 -22.04 -1.70
N SER A 231 -25.66 -21.67 -2.00
CA SER A 231 -25.33 -20.97 -3.25
C SER A 231 -25.66 -21.87 -4.45
N ARG A 232 -26.22 -21.29 -5.53
CA ARG A 232 -26.39 -21.98 -6.83
C ARG A 232 -25.07 -22.36 -7.50
N GLY A 233 -23.94 -21.98 -6.89
CA GLY A 233 -22.61 -22.09 -7.45
C GLY A 233 -22.38 -21.09 -8.55
N ARG A 234 -21.11 -20.75 -8.74
CA ARG A 234 -20.63 -20.16 -9.98
C ARG A 234 -19.68 -21.16 -10.61
N ASN A 235 -19.96 -21.54 -11.85
CA ASN A 235 -19.00 -22.32 -12.61
C ASN A 235 -17.83 -21.40 -12.98
N LEU A 236 -16.65 -21.69 -12.44
CA LEU A 236 -15.40 -21.00 -12.73
C LEU A 236 -14.55 -21.98 -13.56
N SER A 237 -14.63 -21.86 -14.89
CA SER A 237 -14.07 -22.86 -15.81
C SER A 237 -12.54 -22.88 -15.83
N SER A 238 -11.93 -21.85 -15.27
CA SER A 238 -10.49 -21.74 -15.04
C SER A 238 -10.00 -22.57 -13.85
N LEU A 239 -10.89 -22.97 -12.94
CA LEU A 239 -10.57 -23.80 -11.79
C LEU A 239 -10.82 -25.30 -12.07
N PRO A 240 -10.00 -26.21 -11.52
CA PRO A 240 -10.25 -27.64 -11.62
C PRO A 240 -11.51 -28.09 -10.86
N ASP A 241 -11.85 -27.43 -9.75
CA ASP A 241 -13.09 -27.60 -9.00
C ASP A 241 -13.53 -26.23 -8.47
N SER A 242 -14.69 -25.73 -8.91
CA SER A 242 -15.15 -24.39 -8.51
C SER A 242 -15.69 -24.32 -7.07
N ARG A 243 -15.74 -25.43 -6.31
CA ARG A 243 -16.23 -25.40 -4.91
C ARG A 243 -15.26 -24.75 -3.94
N ALA A 244 -13.97 -24.73 -4.25
CA ALA A 244 -12.95 -24.11 -3.43
C ALA A 244 -11.73 -23.67 -4.26
N PHE A 245 -11.04 -22.64 -3.80
CA PHE A 245 -9.78 -22.18 -4.37
C PHE A 245 -8.98 -21.39 -3.33
N ASN A 246 -7.68 -21.22 -3.58
CA ASN A 246 -6.79 -20.44 -2.72
C ASN A 246 -6.28 -19.21 -3.46
N LEU A 247 -6.01 -18.15 -2.72
CA LEU A 247 -5.35 -16.95 -3.21
C LEU A 247 -4.23 -16.52 -2.29
N ASN A 248 -3.11 -16.17 -2.89
CA ASN A 248 -1.95 -15.64 -2.21
C ASN A 248 -2.11 -14.12 -2.18
N VAL A 249 -2.05 -13.56 -0.99
CA VAL A 249 -2.20 -12.12 -0.73
C VAL A 249 -0.93 -11.65 -0.06
N ARG A 250 -0.29 -10.65 -0.66
CA ARG A 250 0.88 -10.01 -0.07
C ARG A 250 0.49 -8.72 0.62
N TYR A 251 1.08 -8.52 1.79
CA TYR A 251 1.01 -7.31 2.59
C TYR A 251 2.43 -6.72 2.68
N SER A 252 2.62 -5.54 2.11
CA SER A 252 3.86 -4.78 2.21
C SER A 252 3.66 -3.64 3.19
N LEU A 253 4.22 -3.77 4.38
CA LEU A 253 4.20 -2.73 5.41
C LEU A 253 5.48 -1.91 5.30
N ILE A 254 5.37 -0.61 5.12
CA ILE A 254 6.54 0.25 4.93
C ILE A 254 6.52 1.43 5.89
N GLU A 255 7.72 1.91 6.21
CA GLU A 255 7.87 3.22 6.84
C GLU A 255 7.47 4.33 5.87
N VAL A 256 6.73 5.33 6.35
CA VAL A 256 6.47 6.54 5.56
C VAL A 256 7.79 7.31 5.42
N PRO A 257 8.29 7.58 4.21
CA PRO A 257 9.51 8.37 4.04
C PRO A 257 9.32 9.77 4.63
N SER A 258 10.02 10.06 5.74
CA SER A 258 9.95 11.35 6.45
C SER A 258 11.19 12.21 6.20
N GLU A 259 12.33 11.60 5.88
CA GLU A 259 13.60 12.30 5.65
C GLU A 259 14.02 12.21 4.18
N ASN A 260 13.29 12.89 3.32
CA ASN A 260 13.73 13.06 1.93
C ASN A 260 13.45 14.47 1.42
N SER A 261 14.09 14.77 0.30
CA SER A 261 14.00 16.03 -0.43
C SER A 261 12.68 16.21 -1.22
N TYR A 262 11.73 15.28 -1.06
CA TYR A 262 10.53 15.29 -1.88
C TYR A 262 9.61 16.44 -1.51
N HIS A 263 9.28 17.26 -2.50
CA HIS A 263 8.28 18.32 -2.37
C HIS A 263 7.00 17.97 -3.13
N PRO A 264 5.81 17.96 -2.48
CA PRO A 264 4.54 17.80 -3.17
C PRO A 264 4.35 18.88 -4.24
N ARG A 265 3.76 18.50 -5.39
CA ARG A 265 3.46 19.44 -6.48
C ARG A 265 1.97 19.44 -6.77
N LEU A 266 1.37 20.62 -6.80
CA LEU A 266 -0.05 20.78 -7.14
C LEU A 266 -0.33 20.35 -8.58
N ALA A 267 -1.46 19.69 -8.78
CA ALA A 267 -1.97 19.33 -10.09
C ALA A 267 -2.48 20.55 -10.85
N ASP A 268 -2.16 20.61 -12.14
CA ASP A 268 -2.75 21.57 -13.06
C ASP A 268 -4.00 20.93 -13.68
N GLU A 269 -5.16 21.56 -13.49
CA GLU A 269 -6.46 21.01 -13.93
C GLU A 269 -6.57 20.84 -15.46
N ARG A 270 -5.68 21.48 -16.23
CA ARG A 270 -5.65 21.35 -17.70
C ARG A 270 -4.99 20.05 -18.18
N VAL A 271 -4.32 19.32 -17.28
CA VAL A 271 -3.57 18.10 -17.60
C VAL A 271 -4.09 16.96 -16.74
N GLY A 272 -4.35 15.81 -17.38
CA GLY A 272 -4.78 14.60 -16.69
C GLY A 272 -3.64 13.95 -15.92
N TYR A 273 -3.49 14.27 -14.63
CA TYR A 273 -2.56 13.59 -13.72
C TYR A 273 -3.28 12.54 -12.86
N PHE A 274 -2.56 11.48 -12.48
CA PHE A 274 -2.89 10.74 -11.27
C PHE A 274 -2.60 11.63 -10.06
N THR A 275 -3.50 11.65 -9.08
CA THR A 275 -3.39 12.58 -7.96
C THR A 275 -3.70 11.95 -6.61
N SER A 276 -2.99 12.42 -5.59
CA SER A 276 -3.34 12.26 -4.18
C SER A 276 -4.13 13.48 -3.75
N THR A 277 -5.37 13.29 -3.31
CA THR A 277 -6.32 14.38 -3.07
C THR A 277 -6.76 14.43 -1.61
N TYR A 278 -6.86 15.63 -1.05
CA TYR A 278 -7.51 15.86 0.23
C TYR A 278 -8.35 17.14 0.18
N LYS A 279 -9.28 17.30 1.12
CA LYS A 279 -10.07 18.51 1.32
C LYS A 279 -9.37 19.39 2.36
N ASP A 280 -8.92 20.57 1.94
CA ASP A 280 -8.43 21.62 2.82
C ASP A 280 -9.62 22.44 3.34
N ILE A 281 -9.87 22.38 4.64
CA ILE A 281 -11.01 23.08 5.25
C ILE A 281 -10.69 24.53 5.63
N SER A 282 -9.40 24.90 5.64
CA SER A 282 -8.97 26.29 5.90
C SER A 282 -9.16 27.19 4.68
N ASN A 283 -9.26 26.61 3.49
CA ASN A 283 -9.39 27.34 2.24
C ASN A 283 -10.81 27.89 2.07
N SER A 284 -11.02 29.12 2.56
CA SER A 284 -12.31 29.81 2.51
C SER A 284 -12.55 30.61 1.22
N THR A 285 -11.51 30.81 0.40
CA THR A 285 -11.55 31.70 -0.78
C THR A 285 -11.42 30.98 -2.12
N GLY A 286 -10.99 29.72 -2.13
CA GLY A 286 -10.83 28.91 -3.34
C GLY A 286 -12.15 28.47 -3.95
N ARG A 287 -12.19 28.35 -5.29
CA ARG A 287 -13.34 27.76 -6.01
C ARG A 287 -13.60 26.30 -5.66
N SER A 288 -12.58 25.60 -5.17
CA SER A 288 -12.64 24.21 -4.73
C SER A 288 -11.89 24.04 -3.41
N PRO A 289 -12.44 23.34 -2.42
CA PRO A 289 -11.73 23.04 -1.18
C PRO A 289 -10.75 21.86 -1.35
N PHE A 290 -10.63 21.29 -2.55
CA PHE A 290 -9.77 20.13 -2.80
C PHE A 290 -8.37 20.56 -3.21
N VAL A 291 -7.37 20.04 -2.51
CA VAL A 291 -5.97 20.12 -2.88
C VAL A 291 -5.57 18.78 -3.51
N ARG A 292 -4.92 18.86 -4.68
CA ARG A 292 -4.52 17.69 -5.47
C ARG A 292 -3.03 17.76 -5.69
N TYR A 293 -2.29 16.79 -5.15
CA TYR A 293 -0.89 16.60 -5.48
C TYR A 293 -0.77 15.63 -6.64
N ILE A 294 0.08 15.93 -7.62
CA ILE A 294 0.40 14.96 -8.67
C ILE A 294 1.18 13.80 -8.06
N ASN A 295 0.86 12.58 -8.52
CA ASN A 295 1.64 11.40 -8.18
C ASN A 295 2.92 11.41 -9.03
N ARG A 296 4.10 11.51 -8.42
CA ARG A 296 5.38 11.55 -9.14
C ARG A 296 6.54 10.93 -8.35
N TRP A 297 7.56 10.50 -9.08
CA TRP A 297 8.82 10.03 -8.53
C TRP A 297 9.61 11.16 -7.85
N ASN A 298 10.35 10.80 -6.79
CA ASN A 298 11.35 11.68 -6.20
C ASN A 298 12.64 11.63 -7.02
N LEU A 299 12.79 12.53 -8.00
CA LEU A 299 13.97 12.65 -8.82
C LEU A 299 14.71 13.96 -8.55
N GLU A 300 16.01 13.83 -8.27
CA GLU A 300 16.93 14.94 -8.06
C GLU A 300 18.10 14.80 -9.02
N LYS A 301 18.51 15.90 -9.66
CA LYS A 301 19.68 15.87 -10.54
C LYS A 301 20.94 15.71 -9.71
N LYS A 302 21.85 14.86 -10.17
CA LYS A 302 23.20 14.74 -9.58
C LYS A 302 23.98 16.05 -9.67
N ASP A 303 23.86 16.78 -10.79
CA ASP A 303 24.27 18.18 -10.92
C ASP A 303 23.01 19.08 -11.06
N PRO A 304 22.62 19.82 -10.00
CA PRO A 304 21.46 20.71 -10.04
C PRO A 304 21.57 21.86 -11.06
N ASN A 305 22.79 22.26 -11.43
CA ASN A 305 23.03 23.39 -12.33
C ASN A 305 23.06 22.99 -13.80
N ALA A 306 23.25 21.70 -14.10
CA ALA A 306 23.25 21.20 -15.46
C ALA A 306 21.83 21.21 -16.05
N SER A 307 21.72 21.60 -17.33
CA SER A 307 20.46 21.52 -18.08
C SER A 307 19.97 20.07 -18.20
N LEU A 308 20.91 19.13 -18.35
CA LEU A 308 20.68 17.70 -18.42
C LEU A 308 21.67 16.99 -17.48
N SER A 309 21.18 16.19 -16.54
CA SER A 309 22.02 15.42 -15.60
C SER A 309 21.35 14.08 -15.27
N PRO A 310 22.12 13.00 -15.04
CA PRO A 310 21.55 11.81 -14.43
C PRO A 310 20.95 12.11 -13.06
N PRO A 311 19.94 11.36 -12.61
CA PRO A 311 19.40 11.52 -11.28
C PRO A 311 20.37 10.96 -10.21
N VAL A 312 20.22 11.42 -8.97
CA VAL A 312 20.93 10.83 -7.81
C VAL A 312 20.51 9.37 -7.63
N LYS A 313 19.21 9.09 -7.70
CA LYS A 313 18.64 7.73 -7.70
C LYS A 313 17.79 7.53 -8.96
N PRO A 314 18.18 6.65 -9.90
CA PRO A 314 17.37 6.33 -11.06
C PRO A 314 16.15 5.48 -10.68
N ILE A 315 15.13 5.49 -11.53
CA ILE A 315 13.98 4.62 -11.44
C ILE A 315 14.34 3.31 -12.15
N VAL A 316 14.62 2.27 -11.38
CA VAL A 316 14.99 0.96 -11.91
C VAL A 316 13.73 0.09 -11.97
N PHE A 317 13.36 -0.35 -13.18
CA PHE A 317 12.35 -1.38 -13.39
C PHE A 317 13.01 -2.75 -13.61
N TRP A 318 12.45 -3.76 -12.98
CA TRP A 318 12.86 -5.15 -13.13
C TRP A 318 11.85 -5.90 -13.99
N ILE A 319 12.31 -6.49 -15.08
CA ILE A 319 11.50 -7.41 -15.87
C ILE A 319 11.45 -8.73 -15.11
N GLU A 320 10.25 -9.16 -14.71
CA GLU A 320 10.06 -10.40 -13.97
C GLU A 320 10.60 -11.61 -14.75
N ASN A 321 11.17 -12.58 -14.04
CA ASN A 321 11.73 -13.79 -14.65
C ASN A 321 10.66 -14.69 -15.31
N SER A 322 9.38 -14.53 -15.00
CA SER A 322 8.27 -15.22 -15.68
C SER A 322 7.94 -14.67 -17.07
N VAL A 323 8.47 -13.50 -17.44
CA VAL A 323 8.31 -12.93 -18.79
C VAL A 323 9.05 -13.82 -19.81
N PRO A 324 8.38 -14.28 -20.88
CA PRO A 324 9.01 -15.11 -21.91
C PRO A 324 10.24 -14.42 -22.53
N LEU A 325 11.29 -15.22 -22.76
CA LEU A 325 12.62 -14.74 -23.16
C LEU A 325 12.59 -13.85 -24.41
N GLU A 326 11.75 -14.21 -25.38
CA GLU A 326 11.62 -13.53 -26.66
C GLU A 326 11.06 -12.10 -26.55
N TYR A 327 10.39 -11.75 -25.45
CA TYR A 327 9.75 -10.44 -25.25
C TYR A 327 10.57 -9.50 -24.35
N ARG A 328 11.55 -10.03 -23.60
CA ARG A 328 12.30 -9.25 -22.60
C ARG A 328 13.01 -8.03 -23.20
N GLU A 329 13.67 -8.17 -24.36
CA GLU A 329 14.32 -7.03 -25.01
C GLU A 329 13.33 -6.00 -25.54
N ALA A 330 12.22 -6.41 -26.14
CA ALA A 330 11.20 -5.47 -26.63
C ALA A 330 10.54 -4.68 -25.48
N ILE A 331 10.28 -5.36 -24.35
CA ILE A 331 9.76 -4.73 -23.13
C ILE A 331 10.78 -3.73 -22.59
N LYS A 332 12.06 -4.12 -22.51
CA LYS A 332 13.15 -3.25 -22.08
C LYS A 332 13.26 -1.99 -22.95
N GLU A 333 13.26 -2.13 -24.26
CA GLU A 333 13.28 -1.00 -25.19
C GLU A 333 12.07 -0.07 -24.98
N GLY A 334 10.87 -0.64 -24.82
CA GLY A 334 9.64 0.11 -24.59
C GLY A 334 9.66 0.94 -23.30
N ILE A 335 10.26 0.42 -22.22
CA ILE A 335 10.43 1.15 -20.95
C ILE A 335 11.50 2.23 -21.09
N LEU A 336 12.63 1.92 -21.71
CA LEU A 336 13.71 2.88 -21.93
C LEU A 336 13.28 4.06 -22.82
N MET A 337 12.27 3.88 -23.68
CA MET A 337 11.68 5.00 -24.45
C MET A 337 11.12 6.12 -23.56
N TRP A 338 10.74 5.85 -22.31
CA TRP A 338 10.27 6.89 -21.38
C TRP A 338 11.34 7.93 -21.08
N ASN A 339 12.64 7.59 -21.22
CA ASN A 339 13.73 8.54 -21.04
C ASN A 339 13.61 9.75 -21.98
N LYS A 340 12.97 9.63 -23.15
CA LYS A 340 12.71 10.78 -24.04
C LYS A 340 11.92 11.88 -23.35
N ALA A 341 10.97 11.53 -22.47
CA ALA A 341 10.22 12.52 -21.68
C ALA A 341 11.04 13.05 -20.50
N PHE A 342 11.82 12.19 -19.84
CA PHE A 342 12.68 12.59 -18.72
C PHE A 342 13.83 13.50 -19.16
N GLU A 343 14.41 13.29 -20.34
CA GLU A 343 15.42 14.16 -20.94
C GLU A 343 14.87 15.57 -21.16
N LYS A 344 13.61 15.70 -21.61
CA LYS A 344 12.92 17.00 -21.70
C LYS A 344 12.65 17.63 -20.33
N ALA A 345 12.52 16.81 -19.29
CA ALA A 345 12.46 17.27 -17.90
C ALA A 345 13.86 17.54 -17.30
N GLY A 346 14.94 17.38 -18.08
CA GLY A 346 16.31 17.65 -17.67
C GLY A 346 17.02 16.49 -16.97
N PHE A 347 16.48 15.27 -17.04
CA PHE A 347 17.09 14.06 -16.49
C PHE A 347 17.61 13.15 -17.60
N GLN A 348 18.89 12.83 -17.55
CA GLN A 348 19.50 11.82 -18.41
C GLN A 348 19.35 10.44 -17.78
N ASP A 349 19.02 9.41 -18.56
CA ASP A 349 18.99 8.01 -18.10
C ASP A 349 18.21 7.83 -16.77
N ALA A 350 17.08 8.55 -16.65
CA ALA A 350 16.27 8.57 -15.43
C ALA A 350 15.64 7.22 -15.13
N VAL A 351 15.22 6.52 -16.18
CA VAL A 351 14.64 5.19 -16.14
C VAL A 351 15.69 4.18 -16.60
N GLN A 352 15.88 3.14 -15.81
CA GLN A 352 16.76 2.02 -16.10
C GLN A 352 15.97 0.72 -16.04
N VAL A 353 16.44 -0.29 -16.76
CA VAL A 353 15.78 -1.59 -16.82
C VAL A 353 16.79 -2.67 -16.53
N GLN A 354 16.41 -3.60 -15.65
CA GLN A 354 17.19 -4.78 -15.30
C GLN A 354 16.33 -6.03 -15.49
N GLN A 355 16.98 -7.16 -15.73
CA GLN A 355 16.31 -8.46 -15.78
C GLN A 355 16.37 -9.09 -14.39
N MET A 356 15.22 -9.47 -13.85
CA MET A 356 15.18 -10.28 -12.62
C MET A 356 15.88 -11.62 -12.90
N PRO A 357 16.87 -12.02 -12.07
CA PRO A 357 17.50 -13.33 -12.17
C PRO A 357 16.49 -14.46 -11.95
N ASP A 358 16.73 -15.60 -12.60
CA ASP A 358 15.86 -16.77 -12.43
C ASP A 358 16.01 -17.40 -11.02
N ASP A 359 17.14 -17.15 -10.34
CA ASP A 359 17.46 -17.58 -8.96
C ASP A 359 17.22 -16.49 -7.91
N ALA A 360 16.54 -15.41 -8.27
CA ALA A 360 16.22 -14.33 -7.33
C ALA A 360 15.40 -14.85 -6.13
N THR A 361 15.82 -14.49 -4.92
CA THR A 361 15.16 -14.88 -3.66
C THR A 361 14.11 -13.86 -3.19
N TRP A 362 13.93 -12.77 -3.93
CA TRP A 362 12.95 -11.72 -3.66
C TRP A 362 11.75 -11.86 -4.60
N ASP A 363 10.59 -11.41 -4.13
CA ASP A 363 9.34 -11.52 -4.87
C ASP A 363 9.08 -10.25 -5.70
N PRO A 364 8.51 -10.34 -6.91
CA PRO A 364 8.19 -9.17 -7.72
C PRO A 364 7.26 -8.14 -7.08
N ALA A 365 6.50 -8.51 -6.05
CA ALA A 365 5.62 -7.60 -5.32
C ALA A 365 6.26 -7.02 -4.04
N ASP A 366 7.55 -7.26 -3.83
CA ASP A 366 8.32 -6.57 -2.82
C ASP A 366 8.50 -5.11 -3.22
N VAL A 367 7.93 -4.21 -2.40
CA VAL A 367 7.91 -2.74 -2.59
C VAL A 367 9.30 -2.09 -2.76
N ARG A 368 10.38 -2.84 -2.52
CA ARG A 368 11.75 -2.37 -2.79
C ARG A 368 12.09 -2.33 -4.29
N TYR A 369 11.33 -3.00 -5.14
CA TYR A 369 11.61 -3.14 -6.56
C TYR A 369 10.40 -2.73 -7.40
N ASN A 370 10.58 -1.79 -8.33
CA ASN A 370 9.57 -1.56 -9.36
C ASN A 370 9.63 -2.71 -10.36
N THR A 371 8.51 -3.35 -10.66
CA THR A 371 8.51 -4.55 -11.50
C THR A 371 7.59 -4.46 -12.71
N ILE A 372 7.95 -5.23 -13.74
CA ILE A 372 7.11 -5.54 -14.90
C ILE A 372 6.72 -7.01 -14.78
N ARG A 373 5.46 -7.24 -14.48
CA ARG A 373 4.90 -8.53 -14.13
C ARG A 373 4.19 -9.18 -15.29
N TRP A 374 4.33 -10.49 -15.43
CA TRP A 374 3.68 -11.27 -16.48
C TRP A 374 2.50 -12.07 -15.92
N SER A 375 1.29 -11.58 -16.12
CA SER A 375 0.07 -12.24 -15.61
C SER A 375 -0.70 -12.91 -16.73
N THR A 376 -1.16 -14.13 -16.50
CA THR A 376 -1.96 -14.90 -17.46
C THR A 376 -3.37 -15.11 -16.94
N SER A 377 -4.35 -14.80 -17.79
CA SER A 377 -5.76 -15.04 -17.52
C SER A 377 -6.48 -15.63 -18.72
N PHE A 378 -7.50 -16.43 -18.44
CA PHE A 378 -8.37 -17.01 -19.45
C PHE A 378 -9.30 -15.94 -20.06
N GLN A 379 -9.78 -15.01 -19.23
CA GLN A 379 -10.61 -13.87 -19.63
C GLN A 379 -9.88 -12.55 -19.32
N PRO A 380 -9.08 -12.04 -20.27
CA PRO A 380 -8.37 -10.78 -20.06
C PRO A 380 -9.36 -9.61 -19.94
N LEU A 381 -9.18 -8.79 -18.90
CA LEU A 381 -9.96 -7.56 -18.69
C LEU A 381 -9.15 -6.29 -19.00
N PHE A 382 -7.86 -6.43 -19.31
CA PHE A 382 -6.94 -5.33 -19.61
C PHE A 382 -5.78 -5.85 -20.48
N ASN A 383 -5.08 -4.94 -21.17
CA ASN A 383 -3.85 -5.27 -21.91
C ASN A 383 -2.61 -5.11 -21.02
N GLY A 384 -2.59 -4.01 -20.28
CA GLY A 384 -1.60 -3.70 -19.26
C GLY A 384 -2.25 -2.84 -18.19
N TYR A 385 -1.78 -2.99 -16.96
CA TYR A 385 -2.26 -2.27 -15.79
C TYR A 385 -1.03 -1.79 -15.00
N GLY A 386 -0.93 -0.49 -14.73
CA GLY A 386 0.23 0.12 -14.08
C GLY A 386 -0.12 0.74 -12.72
N PRO A 387 -0.40 -0.05 -11.69
CA PRO A 387 -0.54 0.45 -10.34
C PRO A 387 0.78 1.05 -9.86
N SER A 388 0.65 2.03 -8.99
CA SER A 388 1.78 2.63 -8.29
C SER A 388 1.41 2.79 -6.83
N HIS A 389 2.32 2.44 -5.93
CA HIS A 389 2.20 2.66 -4.51
C HIS A 389 2.67 4.08 -4.19
N VAL A 390 1.82 4.87 -3.55
CA VAL A 390 2.02 6.32 -3.38
C VAL A 390 1.90 6.70 -1.92
N ASN A 391 2.74 7.62 -1.45
CA ASN A 391 2.52 8.30 -0.18
C ASN A 391 1.33 9.28 -0.33
N PRO A 392 0.16 9.00 0.26
CA PRO A 392 -1.05 9.81 0.06
C PRO A 392 -0.97 11.17 0.76
N LEU A 393 0.04 11.40 1.60
CA LEU A 393 0.28 12.69 2.23
C LEU A 393 0.93 13.68 1.25
N THR A 394 1.79 13.19 0.35
CA THR A 394 2.68 14.03 -0.48
C THR A 394 2.52 13.82 -1.99
N GLY A 395 1.94 12.70 -2.44
CA GLY A 395 1.92 12.28 -3.83
C GLY A 395 3.23 11.67 -4.32
N GLN A 396 4.17 11.33 -3.42
CA GLN A 396 5.40 10.65 -3.83
C GLN A 396 5.10 9.22 -4.26
N ILE A 397 5.46 8.84 -5.48
CA ILE A 397 5.48 7.42 -5.90
C ILE A 397 6.67 6.74 -5.20
N LEU A 398 6.38 5.64 -4.53
CA LEU A 398 7.34 4.84 -3.77
C LEU A 398 7.79 3.62 -4.57
N ASP A 399 6.84 3.02 -5.27
CA ASP A 399 7.00 1.78 -6.02
C ASP A 399 5.93 1.67 -7.14
N ALA A 400 6.18 0.84 -8.16
CA ALA A 400 5.23 0.55 -9.22
C ALA A 400 5.36 -0.90 -9.76
N ASP A 401 4.23 -1.61 -9.77
CA ASP A 401 4.10 -3.01 -10.19
C ASP A 401 3.28 -3.14 -11.47
N ILE A 402 3.91 -2.91 -12.62
CA ILE A 402 3.19 -2.90 -13.90
C ILE A 402 2.90 -4.33 -14.35
N VAL A 403 1.62 -4.67 -14.51
CA VAL A 403 1.17 -5.97 -14.97
C VAL A 403 0.88 -5.94 -16.46
N ILE A 404 1.47 -6.86 -17.21
CA ILE A 404 1.13 -7.15 -18.61
C ILE A 404 0.26 -8.40 -18.66
N GLU A 405 -0.88 -8.33 -19.35
CA GLU A 405 -1.76 -9.48 -19.56
C GLU A 405 -1.27 -10.29 -20.77
N SER A 406 -0.80 -11.50 -20.49
CA SER A 406 -0.07 -12.32 -21.45
C SER A 406 -0.95 -12.82 -22.60
N ASN A 407 -2.18 -13.23 -22.32
CA ASN A 407 -3.06 -13.86 -23.31
C ASN A 407 -3.53 -12.82 -24.35
N GLN A 408 -3.84 -11.62 -23.89
CA GLN A 408 -4.21 -10.48 -24.71
C GLN A 408 -3.01 -9.97 -25.52
N PHE A 409 -1.82 -9.88 -24.91
CA PHE A 409 -0.60 -9.59 -25.64
C PHE A 409 -0.36 -10.59 -26.78
N LEU A 410 -0.45 -11.89 -26.47
CA LEU A 410 -0.28 -12.96 -27.46
C LEU A 410 -1.39 -12.98 -28.51
N SER A 411 -2.62 -12.58 -28.16
CA SER A 411 -3.72 -12.43 -29.11
C SER A 411 -3.41 -11.34 -30.13
N CYS A 412 -2.95 -10.17 -29.68
CA CYS A 412 -2.50 -9.10 -30.57
C CYS A 412 -1.34 -9.53 -31.47
N MET A 413 -0.38 -10.29 -30.94
CA MET A 413 0.73 -10.81 -31.73
C MET A 413 0.28 -11.82 -32.80
N ARG A 414 -0.67 -12.71 -32.47
CA ARG A 414 -1.24 -13.67 -33.42
C ARG A 414 -1.96 -12.95 -34.58
N GLU A 415 -2.76 -11.94 -34.27
CA GLU A 415 -3.41 -11.09 -35.26
C GLU A 415 -2.39 -10.37 -36.15
N LEU A 416 -1.37 -9.76 -35.56
CA LEU A 416 -0.31 -9.07 -36.31
C LEU A 416 0.39 -10.02 -37.29
N VAL A 417 0.80 -11.21 -36.82
CA VAL A 417 1.46 -12.23 -37.65
C VAL A 417 0.54 -12.72 -38.76
N PHE A 418 -0.76 -12.90 -38.47
CA PHE A 418 -1.75 -13.28 -39.47
C PHE A 418 -1.86 -12.23 -40.60
N TRP A 419 -1.98 -10.95 -40.25
CA TRP A 419 -2.05 -9.86 -41.23
C TRP A 419 -0.76 -9.70 -42.02
N LEU A 420 0.42 -9.81 -41.39
CA LEU A 420 1.70 -9.78 -42.08
C LEU A 420 1.83 -10.91 -43.11
N LYS A 421 1.34 -12.12 -42.79
CA LYS A 421 1.30 -13.25 -43.75
C LYS A 421 0.37 -12.94 -44.93
N ILE A 422 -0.79 -12.35 -44.70
CA ILE A 422 -1.72 -11.96 -45.78
C ILE A 422 -1.08 -10.90 -46.68
N ILE A 423 -0.51 -9.84 -46.10
CA ILE A 423 0.13 -8.75 -46.85
C ILE A 423 1.28 -9.30 -47.70
N ASN A 424 2.15 -10.13 -47.11
CA ASN A 424 3.24 -10.77 -47.86
C ASN A 424 2.72 -11.65 -49.01
N LYS A 425 1.66 -12.42 -48.79
CA LYS A 425 1.05 -13.23 -49.86
C LYS A 425 0.47 -12.37 -50.99
N ILE A 426 -0.17 -11.25 -50.66
CA ILE A 426 -0.69 -10.29 -51.65
C ILE A 426 0.46 -9.67 -52.45
N ILE A 427 1.54 -9.25 -51.78
CA ILE A 427 2.72 -8.68 -52.43
C ILE A 427 3.36 -9.70 -53.38
N ILE A 428 3.60 -10.94 -52.91
CA ILE A 428 4.19 -12.02 -53.73
C ILE A 428 3.33 -12.30 -54.96
N ASN A 429 2.01 -12.46 -54.78
CA ASN A 429 1.10 -12.72 -55.90
C ASN A 429 1.07 -11.56 -56.90
N LYS A 430 1.12 -10.31 -56.43
CA LYS A 430 1.15 -9.13 -57.29
C LYS A 430 2.47 -9.00 -58.05
N MET A 431 3.60 -9.38 -57.44
CA MET A 431 4.90 -9.43 -58.11
C MET A 431 4.97 -10.58 -59.13
N ALA A 432 4.31 -11.71 -58.86
CA ALA A 432 4.20 -12.83 -59.79
C ALA A 432 3.33 -12.50 -61.01
N SER A 433 2.27 -11.69 -60.86
CA SER A 433 1.41 -11.25 -61.98
C SER A 433 2.03 -10.15 -62.87
N LEU A 434 3.15 -9.57 -62.44
CA LEU A 434 3.89 -8.53 -63.17
C LEU A 434 5.08 -9.08 -63.96
N LYS A 435 5.33 -10.39 -63.87
CA LYS A 435 6.26 -11.15 -64.74
C LYS A 435 5.44 -11.93 -65.76
#